data_AF-Q8RVI2-F1
#
_entry.id   AF-Q8RVI2-F1
#
_cell.length_a   1.000
_cell.length_b   1.000
_cell.length_c   1.000
_cell.angle_alpha   90.00
_cell.angle_beta   90.00
_cell.angle_gamma   90.00
#
_symmetry.space_group_name_H-M   'P 1'
#
loop_
_entity.id
_entity.type
_entity.pdbx_description
1 polymer ?
#
loop_
_entity_poly.entity_id
_entity_poly.type
_entity_poly.pdbx_seq_one_letter_code
_entity_poly.pdbx_strand_id
1 'polypeptide(L)'
;RRRDGGSSAAQNNPDKLKASNFPVSNLRIGTWECISRYEGDLVAKCYFAKHKLVWEVLDGGLKSKIEIQWSDITALKASYLEDEPGTLDIEVSRPPLFFRETNPQPRKHTLWQATSDFTGGQATICRRHFLQCPHGLLNRHYEKLIQCDPRLNLLSKKGFLSEASPLFDSKSAVFQDLDEQSSYAKHKKRGLMFSRS
;
A
#
# COMPACT_ATOMS: atom_id res chain seq x y z
N ARG A 1 27.75 43.76 20.82
CA ARG A 1 27.51 43.77 19.36
C ARG A 1 27.95 42.42 18.81
N ARG A 2 26.96 41.62 18.37
CA ARG A 2 26.96 40.42 17.49
C ARG A 2 28.12 39.41 17.55
N ARG A 3 27.78 38.17 17.92
CA ARG A 3 28.45 36.95 17.46
C ARG A 3 27.43 36.24 16.57
N ASP A 4 27.81 36.04 15.32
CA ASP A 4 26.94 35.55 14.25
C ASP A 4 26.57 34.08 14.43
N GLY A 5 25.33 33.80 14.05
CA GLY A 5 24.73 32.48 14.04
C GLY A 5 25.30 31.63 12.90
N GLY A 6 25.75 30.44 13.25
CA GLY A 6 25.95 29.34 12.32
C GLY A 6 24.78 28.38 12.45
N SER A 7 23.70 28.65 11.71
CA SER A 7 22.59 27.71 11.58
C SER A 7 23.06 26.54 10.73
N SER A 8 23.39 25.43 11.38
CA SER A 8 23.70 24.18 10.69
C SER A 8 22.41 23.64 10.08
N ALA A 9 22.17 23.97 8.80
CA ALA A 9 21.22 23.24 7.99
C ALA A 9 21.67 21.77 7.96
N ALA A 10 21.01 20.94 8.76
CA ALA A 10 21.26 19.51 8.80
C ALA A 10 21.00 18.96 7.40
N GLN A 11 22.07 18.62 6.68
CA GLN A 11 21.96 17.84 5.46
C GLN A 11 21.36 16.48 5.84
N ASN A 12 20.10 16.28 5.50
CA ASN A 12 19.38 15.03 5.71
C ASN A 12 20.00 13.97 4.80
N ASN A 13 20.95 13.21 5.36
CA ASN A 13 21.51 12.04 4.71
C ASN A 13 20.40 10.96 4.62
N PRO A 14 19.94 10.58 3.41
CA PRO A 14 18.80 9.67 3.24
C PRO A 14 19.00 8.30 3.93
N ASP A 15 20.25 7.89 4.10
CA ASP A 15 20.63 6.61 4.72
C ASP A 15 20.37 6.53 6.24
N LYS A 16 20.08 7.66 6.91
CA LYS A 16 19.81 7.70 8.36
C LYS A 16 18.34 7.90 8.73
N LEU A 17 17.42 7.85 7.77
CA LEU A 17 16.01 8.10 8.05
C LEU A 17 15.35 6.91 8.78
N LYS A 18 15.25 7.03 10.11
CA LYS A 18 14.52 6.07 10.95
C LYS A 18 13.04 6.00 10.54
N ALA A 19 12.57 4.77 10.37
CA ALA A 19 11.16 4.48 10.11
C ALA A 19 10.27 5.07 11.20
N SER A 20 9.09 5.52 10.79
CA SER A 20 8.04 5.97 11.70
C SER A 20 7.05 4.84 11.93
N ASN A 21 6.60 4.65 13.16
CA ASN A 21 5.57 3.67 13.49
C ASN A 21 4.52 4.37 14.36
N PHE A 22 3.24 4.14 14.10
CA PHE A 22 2.15 4.73 14.86
C PHE A 22 0.96 3.76 14.97
N PRO A 23 0.25 3.78 16.10
CA PRO A 23 -0.93 2.94 16.28
C PRO A 23 -2.06 3.42 15.37
N VAL A 24 -2.87 2.46 14.93
CA VAL A 24 -4.03 2.68 14.08
C VAL A 24 -5.22 2.06 14.81
N SER A 25 -6.30 2.81 14.95
CA SER A 25 -7.52 2.34 15.62
C SER A 25 -8.45 1.58 14.68
N ASN A 26 -8.45 1.94 13.39
CA ASN A 26 -9.27 1.30 12.35
C ASN A 26 -8.51 1.30 11.02
N LEU A 27 -8.45 0.16 10.36
CA LEU A 27 -8.00 0.01 8.98
C LEU A 27 -9.15 -0.59 8.17
N ARG A 28 -9.56 0.11 7.11
CA ARG A 28 -10.65 -0.31 6.23
C ARG A 28 -10.20 -0.32 4.77
N ILE A 29 -10.50 -1.42 4.08
CA ILE A 29 -10.17 -1.65 2.68
C ILE A 29 -11.38 -2.34 2.04
N GLY A 30 -12.08 -1.63 1.15
CA GLY A 30 -13.34 -2.13 0.59
C GLY A 30 -14.36 -2.46 1.68
N THR A 31 -14.87 -3.70 1.68
CA THR A 31 -15.77 -4.23 2.71
C THR A 31 -15.05 -4.87 3.90
N TRP A 32 -13.73 -4.98 3.85
CA TRP A 32 -12.93 -5.53 4.94
C TRP A 32 -12.53 -4.44 5.91
N GLU A 33 -12.62 -4.73 7.20
CA GLU A 33 -12.31 -3.80 8.28
C GLU A 33 -11.59 -4.53 9.43
N CYS A 34 -10.55 -3.89 9.96
CA CYS A 34 -9.85 -4.31 11.15
C CYS A 34 -9.86 -3.15 12.16
N ILE A 35 -10.46 -3.41 13.32
CA ILE A 35 -10.53 -2.46 14.44
C ILE A 35 -9.57 -2.96 15.52
N SER A 36 -8.68 -2.08 15.96
CA SER A 36 -7.74 -2.37 17.05
C SER A 36 -8.50 -2.63 18.35
N ARG A 37 -8.15 -3.71 19.04
CA ARG A 37 -8.67 -4.06 20.36
C ARG A 37 -7.65 -3.76 21.46
N TYR A 38 -6.36 -3.87 21.13
CA TYR A 38 -5.26 -3.68 22.06
C TYR A 38 -4.18 -2.80 21.43
N GLU A 39 -3.47 -2.05 22.26
CA GLU A 39 -2.34 -1.26 21.79
C GLU A 39 -1.30 -2.16 21.09
N GLY A 40 -0.99 -1.82 19.82
CA GLY A 40 0.03 -2.51 19.03
C GLY A 40 -0.46 -3.70 18.20
N ASP A 41 -1.75 -4.05 18.25
CA ASP A 41 -2.32 -5.07 17.36
C ASP A 41 -2.51 -4.58 15.92
N LEU A 42 -2.67 -3.27 15.73
CA LEU A 42 -2.79 -2.62 14.42
C LEU A 42 -1.84 -1.42 14.35
N VAL A 43 -0.83 -1.53 13.50
CA VAL A 43 0.26 -0.54 13.41
C VAL A 43 0.51 -0.14 11.97
N ALA A 44 0.57 1.17 11.75
CA ALA A 44 1.06 1.75 10.51
C ALA A 44 2.55 2.09 10.63
N LYS A 45 3.30 1.78 9.58
CA LYS A 45 4.73 2.09 9.48
C LYS A 45 5.03 2.83 8.20
N CYS A 46 5.90 3.82 8.31
CA CYS A 46 6.47 4.53 7.19
C CYS A 46 7.99 4.31 7.17
N TYR A 47 8.46 3.53 6.21
CA TYR A 47 9.88 3.27 6.00
C TYR A 47 10.43 4.29 5.00
N PHE A 48 10.82 5.47 5.49
CA PHE A 48 11.30 6.56 4.64
C PHE A 48 12.50 6.14 3.77
N ALA A 49 13.53 5.51 4.32
CA ALA A 49 14.68 5.08 3.52
C ALA A 49 14.34 4.02 2.45
N LYS A 50 13.23 3.29 2.61
CA LYS A 50 12.77 2.25 1.67
C LYS A 50 11.61 2.72 0.79
N HIS A 51 11.17 3.97 0.94
CA HIS A 51 10.02 4.56 0.25
C HIS A 51 8.78 3.65 0.24
N LYS A 52 8.35 3.18 1.42
CA LYS A 52 7.15 2.34 1.54
C LYS A 52 6.34 2.58 2.81
N LEU A 53 5.03 2.33 2.69
CA LEU A 53 4.10 2.20 3.81
C LEU A 53 3.86 0.72 4.11
N VAL A 54 3.64 0.40 5.39
CA VAL A 54 3.31 -0.95 5.83
C VAL A 54 2.20 -0.90 6.87
N TRP A 55 1.17 -1.72 6.68
CA TRP A 55 0.14 -1.98 7.67
C TRP A 55 0.41 -3.34 8.31
N GLU A 56 0.62 -3.40 9.61
CA GLU A 56 0.79 -4.65 10.36
C GLU A 56 -0.46 -4.93 11.21
N VAL A 57 -0.98 -6.14 11.10
CA VAL A 57 -2.14 -6.66 11.83
C VAL A 57 -1.68 -7.87 12.64
N LEU A 58 -1.92 -7.87 13.95
CA LEU A 58 -1.68 -9.00 14.84
C LEU A 58 -2.98 -9.79 15.00
N ASP A 59 -2.97 -11.06 14.64
CA ASP A 59 -4.10 -11.96 14.81
C ASP A 59 -3.62 -13.35 15.28
N GLY A 60 -4.26 -13.91 16.30
CA GLY A 60 -3.89 -15.22 16.86
C GLY A 60 -2.42 -15.34 17.31
N GLY A 61 -1.77 -14.22 17.67
CA GLY A 61 -0.36 -14.19 18.11
C GLY A 61 0.67 -14.14 16.98
N LEU A 62 0.24 -14.10 15.72
CA LEU A 62 1.11 -13.92 14.54
C LEU A 62 0.77 -12.64 13.80
N LYS A 63 1.78 -11.98 13.22
CA LYS A 63 1.56 -10.77 12.44
C LYS A 63 1.36 -11.08 10.96
N SER A 64 0.42 -10.39 10.36
CA SER A 64 0.30 -10.24 8.91
C SER A 64 0.56 -8.79 8.52
N LYS A 65 1.07 -8.56 7.31
CA LYS A 65 1.33 -7.20 6.84
C LYS A 65 1.02 -6.98 5.37
N ILE A 66 0.59 -5.76 5.08
CA ILE A 66 0.38 -5.20 3.75
C ILE A 66 1.53 -4.21 3.49
N GLU A 67 2.23 -4.35 2.37
CA GLU A 67 3.35 -3.49 1.99
C GLU A 67 3.02 -2.74 0.69
N ILE A 68 3.16 -1.41 0.74
CA ILE A 68 2.79 -0.48 -0.33
C ILE A 68 3.99 0.39 -0.66
N GLN A 69 4.48 0.29 -1.90
CA GLN A 69 5.54 1.18 -2.37
C GLN A 69 5.00 2.59 -2.57
N TRP A 70 5.78 3.61 -2.21
CA TRP A 70 5.36 4.99 -2.41
C TRP A 70 5.06 5.28 -3.87
N SER A 71 5.84 4.74 -4.81
CA SER A 71 5.62 4.88 -6.26
C SER A 71 4.21 4.52 -6.71
N ASP A 72 3.54 3.66 -5.94
CA ASP A 72 2.23 3.10 -6.30
C ASP A 72 1.09 3.92 -5.67
N ILE A 73 1.40 4.88 -4.80
CA ILE A 73 0.41 5.79 -4.22
C ILE A 73 0.03 6.85 -5.27
N THR A 74 -1.25 6.90 -5.64
CA THR A 74 -1.82 7.84 -6.63
C THR A 74 -2.60 8.98 -6.02
N ALA A 75 -3.10 8.81 -4.79
CA ALA A 75 -3.70 9.88 -4.00
C ALA A 75 -3.41 9.68 -2.52
N LEU A 76 -3.35 10.78 -1.78
CA LEU A 76 -3.00 10.83 -0.36
C LEU A 76 -3.81 11.97 0.27
N LYS A 77 -4.50 11.71 1.38
CA LYS A 77 -5.18 12.74 2.16
C LYS A 77 -5.06 12.40 3.63
N ALA A 78 -4.81 13.40 4.46
CA ALA A 78 -4.96 13.26 5.89
C ALA A 78 -5.93 14.33 6.42
N SER A 79 -6.63 14.00 7.50
CA SER A 79 -7.35 14.98 8.32
C SER A 79 -7.03 14.75 9.79
N TYR A 80 -6.93 15.83 10.55
CA TYR A 80 -6.58 15.81 11.96
C TYR A 80 -7.08 17.13 12.56
N LEU A 81 -8.38 17.17 12.84
CA LEU A 81 -9.00 18.31 13.51
C LEU A 81 -8.64 18.29 15.00
N GLU A 82 -8.61 19.47 15.62
CA GLU A 82 -8.55 19.59 17.08
C GLU A 82 -9.73 18.78 17.66
N ASP A 83 -9.44 17.88 18.59
CA ASP A 83 -10.35 16.92 19.23
C ASP A 83 -10.86 15.69 18.45
N GLU A 84 -10.55 15.52 17.16
CA GLU A 84 -10.97 14.33 16.40
C GLU A 84 -9.83 13.31 16.18
N PRO A 85 -10.16 12.01 15.96
CA PRO A 85 -9.20 11.03 15.48
C PRO A 85 -8.59 11.47 14.15
N GLY A 86 -7.28 11.27 14.00
CA GLY A 86 -6.62 11.55 12.72
C GLY A 86 -7.00 10.50 11.68
N THR A 87 -7.28 10.88 10.45
CA THR A 87 -7.52 9.94 9.34
C THR A 87 -6.48 10.08 8.26
N LEU A 88 -6.08 8.95 7.69
CA LEU A 88 -5.18 8.85 6.54
C LEU A 88 -5.87 7.99 5.47
N ASP A 89 -6.20 8.62 4.36
CA ASP A 89 -6.67 7.94 3.16
C ASP A 89 -5.53 7.87 2.14
N ILE A 90 -5.32 6.68 1.57
CA ILE A 90 -4.47 6.52 0.40
C ILE A 90 -5.21 5.82 -0.73
N GLU A 91 -4.83 6.15 -1.96
CA GLU A 91 -5.19 5.39 -3.15
C GLU A 91 -3.94 4.80 -3.77
N VAL A 92 -4.02 3.55 -4.22
CA VAL A 92 -2.91 2.86 -4.89
C VAL A 92 -3.26 2.46 -6.33
N SER A 93 -2.25 2.42 -7.20
CA SER A 93 -2.38 2.01 -8.61
C SER A 93 -2.17 0.51 -8.83
N ARG A 94 -1.60 -0.22 -7.87
CA ARG A 94 -1.40 -1.66 -7.94
C ARG A 94 -1.75 -2.36 -6.63
N PRO A 95 -2.14 -3.66 -6.67
CA PRO A 95 -2.32 -4.46 -5.48
C PRO A 95 -1.05 -4.45 -4.60
N PRO A 96 -1.19 -4.32 -3.27
CA PRO A 96 -0.06 -4.39 -2.34
C PRO A 96 0.60 -5.77 -2.31
N LEU A 97 1.74 -5.86 -1.61
CA LEU A 97 2.37 -7.13 -1.27
C LEU A 97 1.94 -7.58 0.13
N PHE A 98 1.71 -8.89 0.29
CA PHE A 98 1.25 -9.47 1.55
C PHE A 98 2.30 -10.41 2.13
N PHE A 99 2.50 -10.32 3.45
CA PHE A 99 3.40 -11.21 4.17
C PHE A 99 2.79 -11.63 5.51
N ARG A 100 3.16 -12.82 5.97
CA ARG A 100 2.84 -13.32 7.31
C ARG A 100 4.12 -13.67 8.07
N GLU A 101 4.09 -13.46 9.37
CA GLU A 101 5.14 -13.89 10.29
C GLU A 101 5.11 -15.42 10.40
N THR A 102 6.27 -16.05 10.27
CA THR A 102 6.42 -17.46 10.64
C THR A 102 6.51 -17.58 12.15
N ASN A 103 6.18 -18.75 12.72
CA ASN A 103 6.20 -18.97 14.17
C ASN A 103 7.44 -18.35 14.85
N PRO A 104 7.28 -17.34 15.72
CA PRO A 104 8.39 -16.57 16.25
C PRO A 104 9.32 -17.47 17.05
N GLN A 105 10.62 -17.32 16.81
CA GLN A 105 11.66 -18.05 17.53
C GLN A 105 12.30 -17.11 18.57
N PRO A 106 12.36 -17.50 19.85
CA PRO A 106 13.00 -16.70 20.88
C PRO A 106 14.41 -16.27 20.45
N ARG A 107 14.73 -14.99 20.63
CA ARG A 107 16.04 -14.38 20.32
C ARG A 107 16.41 -14.35 18.83
N LYS A 108 15.48 -14.63 17.91
CA LYS A 108 15.69 -14.43 16.47
C LYS A 108 14.85 -13.26 15.95
N HIS A 109 15.31 -12.66 14.85
CA HIS A 109 14.53 -11.66 14.14
C HIS A 109 13.28 -12.28 13.53
N THR A 110 12.20 -11.51 13.48
CA THR A 110 10.97 -11.89 12.77
C THR A 110 11.29 -12.26 11.33
N LEU A 111 10.84 -13.45 10.92
CA LEU A 111 10.90 -13.91 9.54
C LEU A 111 9.54 -13.71 8.89
N TRP A 112 9.56 -13.11 7.70
CA TRP A 112 8.37 -12.82 6.91
C TRP A 112 8.30 -13.75 5.70
N GLN A 113 7.17 -14.41 5.52
CA GLN A 113 6.87 -15.23 4.35
C GLN A 113 5.82 -14.52 3.49
N ALA A 114 6.02 -14.46 2.17
CA ALA A 114 4.98 -13.98 1.26
C ALA A 114 3.72 -14.84 1.39
N THR A 115 2.55 -14.23 1.31
CA THR A 115 1.25 -14.90 1.46
C THR A 115 0.22 -14.33 0.50
N SER A 116 -0.93 -14.98 0.37
CA SER A 116 -2.11 -14.42 -0.28
C SER A 116 -2.73 -13.29 0.55
N ASP A 117 -3.59 -12.51 -0.08
CA ASP A 117 -4.35 -11.44 0.55
C ASP A 117 -5.21 -11.96 1.72
N PHE A 118 -4.88 -11.53 2.93
CA PHE A 118 -5.58 -11.90 4.16
C PHE A 118 -6.82 -11.04 4.46
N THR A 119 -7.12 -10.06 3.59
CA THR A 119 -8.30 -9.18 3.71
C THR A 119 -9.53 -9.75 3.00
N GLY A 120 -9.55 -11.06 2.75
CA GLY A 120 -10.61 -11.70 1.95
C GLY A 120 -10.62 -11.23 0.49
N GLY A 121 -9.45 -10.85 -0.05
CA GLY A 121 -9.29 -10.36 -1.42
C GLY A 121 -9.57 -8.86 -1.61
N GLN A 122 -9.99 -8.13 -0.55
CA GLN A 122 -10.35 -6.72 -0.68
C GLN A 122 -9.17 -5.83 -1.05
N ALA A 123 -7.99 -6.03 -0.47
CA ALA A 123 -6.78 -5.27 -0.82
C ALA A 123 -6.24 -5.59 -2.22
N THR A 124 -6.65 -6.72 -2.80
CA THR A 124 -6.32 -7.09 -4.17
C THR A 124 -7.21 -6.38 -5.20
N ILE A 125 -8.46 -6.06 -4.84
CA ILE A 125 -9.43 -5.45 -5.77
C ILE A 125 -9.68 -3.97 -5.50
N CYS A 126 -9.57 -3.51 -4.26
CA CYS A 126 -9.82 -2.14 -3.84
C CYS A 126 -8.51 -1.34 -3.78
N ARG A 127 -8.54 -0.15 -4.37
CA ARG A 127 -7.42 0.78 -4.43
C ARG A 127 -7.28 1.66 -3.20
N ARG A 128 -8.40 1.88 -2.49
CA ARG A 128 -8.46 2.84 -1.39
C ARG A 128 -8.30 2.15 -0.06
N HIS A 129 -7.33 2.62 0.72
CA HIS A 129 -7.15 2.23 2.11
C HIS A 129 -7.45 3.42 3.01
N PHE A 130 -8.28 3.20 4.01
CA PHE A 130 -8.61 4.19 5.03
C PHE A 130 -8.01 3.75 6.36
N LEU A 131 -7.30 4.65 7.02
CA LEU A 131 -6.77 4.47 8.35
C LEU A 131 -7.30 5.54 9.28
N GLN A 132 -7.73 5.14 10.47
CA GLN A 132 -8.00 6.03 11.58
C GLN A 132 -6.91 5.84 12.64
N CYS A 133 -6.42 6.93 13.18
CA CYS A 133 -5.37 6.98 14.19
C CYS A 133 -5.92 7.64 15.45
N PRO A 134 -5.43 7.27 16.64
CA PRO A 134 -5.74 8.01 17.86
C PRO A 134 -5.41 9.50 17.72
N HIS A 135 -6.14 10.32 18.46
CA HIS A 135 -6.01 11.78 18.45
C HIS A 135 -4.56 12.23 18.70
N GLY A 136 -4.13 13.28 17.99
CA GLY A 136 -2.82 13.91 18.16
C GLY A 136 -1.61 13.15 17.59
N LEU A 137 -1.78 11.92 17.08
CA LEU A 137 -0.64 11.11 16.63
C LEU A 137 -0.31 11.28 15.14
N LEU A 138 -1.31 11.43 14.28
CA LEU A 138 -1.10 11.36 12.83
C LEU A 138 -0.26 12.52 12.28
N ASN A 139 -0.45 13.76 12.79
CA ASN A 139 0.09 14.98 12.18
C ASN A 139 1.61 14.89 11.93
N ARG A 140 2.39 14.62 12.98
CA ARG A 140 3.86 14.53 12.89
C ARG A 140 4.33 13.45 11.91
N HIS A 141 3.62 12.32 11.84
CA HIS A 141 3.98 11.21 10.95
C HIS A 141 3.67 11.55 9.49
N TYR A 142 2.54 12.20 9.26
CA TYR A 142 2.10 12.65 7.96
C TYR A 142 2.97 13.78 7.40
N GLU A 143 3.28 14.80 8.20
CA GLU A 143 4.18 15.89 7.80
C GLU A 143 5.55 15.35 7.38
N LYS A 144 6.11 14.40 8.14
CA LYS A 144 7.38 13.77 7.78
C LYS A 144 7.28 12.97 6.48
N LEU A 145 6.17 12.25 6.25
CA LEU A 145 5.94 11.49 5.01
C LEU A 145 6.01 12.41 3.78
N ILE A 146 5.28 13.51 3.78
CA ILE A 146 5.24 14.44 2.64
C ILE A 146 6.53 15.27 2.50
N GLN A 147 7.28 15.49 3.58
CA GLN A 147 8.59 16.15 3.51
C GLN A 147 9.66 15.25 2.86
N CYS A 148 9.55 13.93 3.02
CA CYS A 148 10.51 12.98 2.46
C CYS A 148 10.33 12.74 0.95
N ASP A 149 9.16 13.00 0.37
CA ASP A 149 8.89 12.77 -1.06
C ASP A 149 8.08 13.93 -1.69
N PRO A 150 8.68 14.71 -2.59
CA PRO A 150 8.01 15.83 -3.25
C PRO A 150 6.76 15.43 -4.05
N ARG A 151 6.70 14.21 -4.59
CA ARG A 151 5.54 13.72 -5.33
C ARG A 151 4.40 13.41 -4.38
N LEU A 152 4.64 12.78 -3.22
CA LEU A 152 3.64 12.59 -2.18
C LEU A 152 3.11 13.92 -1.63
N ASN A 153 3.97 14.94 -1.49
CA ASN A 153 3.55 16.31 -1.14
C ASN A 153 2.66 16.94 -2.22
N LEU A 154 2.93 16.68 -3.50
CA LEU A 154 2.06 17.16 -4.57
C LEU A 154 0.70 16.44 -4.53
N LEU A 155 0.70 15.13 -4.27
CA LEU A 155 -0.53 14.34 -4.16
C LEU A 155 -1.39 14.78 -2.97
N SER A 156 -0.78 15.10 -1.82
CA SER A 156 -1.52 15.56 -0.63
C SER A 156 -2.31 16.84 -0.86
N LYS A 157 -1.85 17.69 -1.78
CA LYS A 157 -2.52 18.96 -2.14
C LYS A 157 -3.62 18.79 -3.19
N LYS A 158 -3.55 17.74 -4.01
CA LYS A 158 -4.54 17.45 -5.06
C LYS A 158 -5.82 16.82 -4.51
N GLY A 159 -5.72 16.12 -3.37
CA GLY A 159 -6.85 15.36 -2.80
C GLY A 159 -7.22 14.13 -3.63
N PHE A 160 -8.36 13.51 -3.31
CA PHE A 160 -8.93 12.41 -4.07
C PHE A 160 -9.78 12.96 -5.22
N LEU A 161 -9.52 12.50 -6.44
CA LEU A 161 -10.40 12.78 -7.57
C LEU A 161 -11.70 11.98 -7.34
N SER A 162 -12.83 12.67 -7.21
CA SER A 162 -14.12 12.05 -6.90
C SER A 162 -14.64 11.07 -7.97
N GLU A 163 -14.01 11.03 -9.15
CA GLU A 163 -14.47 10.27 -10.32
C GLU A 163 -13.70 8.95 -10.55
N ALA A 164 -12.61 8.70 -9.81
CA ALA A 164 -11.86 7.46 -9.97
C ALA A 164 -12.57 6.29 -9.29
N SER A 165 -12.74 5.17 -10.01
CA SER A 165 -13.27 3.92 -9.45
C SER A 165 -12.44 3.49 -8.23
N PRO A 166 -13.06 3.09 -7.10
CA PRO A 166 -12.34 2.58 -5.94
C PRO A 166 -11.71 1.20 -6.19
N LEU A 167 -11.97 0.59 -7.35
CA LEU A 167 -11.44 -0.72 -7.75
C LEU A 167 -10.30 -0.58 -8.74
N PHE A 168 -9.38 -1.56 -8.76
CA PHE A 168 -8.37 -1.65 -9.81
C PHE A 168 -9.05 -1.82 -11.18
N ASP A 169 -8.48 -1.18 -12.20
CA ASP A 169 -8.94 -1.39 -13.57
C ASP A 169 -8.68 -2.86 -13.94
N SER A 170 -9.74 -3.63 -14.16
CA SER A 170 -9.68 -4.97 -14.73
C SER A 170 -9.25 -4.91 -16.20
N LYS A 171 -8.02 -4.47 -16.48
CA LYS A 171 -7.44 -4.61 -17.82
C LYS A 171 -6.87 -6.02 -17.98
N SER A 172 -7.73 -6.94 -18.43
CA SER A 172 -7.44 -8.07 -19.33
C SER A 172 -8.23 -9.35 -18.96
N ALA A 173 -9.52 -9.38 -19.29
CA ALA A 173 -10.24 -10.62 -19.59
C ALA A 173 -10.71 -10.66 -21.07
N VAL A 174 -10.23 -9.75 -21.91
CA VAL A 174 -10.72 -9.57 -23.30
C VAL A 174 -9.70 -10.06 -24.36
N PHE A 175 -8.52 -10.54 -23.96
CA PHE A 175 -7.51 -11.03 -24.92
C PHE A 175 -7.32 -12.57 -24.95
N GLN A 176 -8.21 -13.36 -24.33
CA GLN A 176 -8.17 -14.82 -24.45
C GLN A 176 -9.10 -15.42 -25.52
N ASP A 177 -10.04 -14.65 -26.08
CA ASP A 177 -11.02 -15.18 -27.04
C ASP A 177 -10.66 -14.98 -28.53
N LEU A 178 -9.57 -14.26 -28.85
CA LEU A 178 -9.16 -14.04 -30.25
C LEU A 178 -8.10 -15.01 -30.76
N ASP A 179 -7.34 -15.67 -29.88
CA ASP A 179 -6.30 -16.62 -30.29
C ASP A 179 -6.85 -18.03 -30.60
N GLU A 180 -7.99 -18.42 -30.02
CA GLU A 180 -8.62 -19.70 -30.37
C GLU A 180 -9.23 -19.69 -31.78
N GLN A 181 -9.79 -18.56 -32.26
CA GLN A 181 -10.40 -18.49 -33.60
C GLN A 181 -9.38 -18.48 -34.76
N SER A 182 -8.13 -18.09 -34.52
CA SER A 182 -7.05 -18.13 -35.52
C SER A 182 -6.54 -19.56 -35.77
N SER A 183 -6.61 -20.43 -34.75
CA SER A 183 -6.13 -21.81 -34.84
C SER A 183 -7.05 -22.71 -35.68
N TYR A 184 -8.37 -22.49 -35.63
CA TYR A 184 -9.37 -23.25 -36.41
C TYR A 184 -9.31 -22.96 -37.92
N ALA A 185 -8.87 -21.76 -38.33
CA ALA A 185 -8.77 -21.40 -39.74
C ALA A 185 -7.53 -22.00 -40.44
N LYS A 186 -6.48 -22.37 -39.68
CA LYS A 186 -5.23 -22.93 -40.25
C LYS A 186 -5.27 -24.44 -40.50
N HIS A 187 -6.16 -25.18 -39.82
CA HIS A 187 -6.26 -26.64 -40.00
C HIS A 187 -7.12 -27.09 -41.19
N LYS A 188 -7.94 -26.21 -41.79
CA LYS A 188 -8.82 -26.58 -42.92
C LYS A 188 -8.19 -26.41 -44.32
N LYS A 189 -6.98 -25.85 -44.42
CA LYS A 189 -6.27 -25.61 -45.71
C LYS A 189 -5.13 -26.59 -46.04
N ARG A 190 -4.86 -27.60 -45.20
CA ARG A 190 -3.80 -28.61 -45.46
C ARG A 190 -4.31 -30.01 -45.81
N GLY A 191 -5.63 -30.21 -45.92
CA GLY A 191 -6.24 -31.54 -46.12
C GLY A 191 -6.79 -31.84 -47.52
N LEU A 192 -6.54 -31.02 -48.54
CA LEU A 192 -7.09 -31.23 -49.88
C LEU A 192 -6.03 -31.15 -50.98
N MET A 193 -5.01 -31.99 -50.90
CA MET A 193 -4.31 -32.52 -52.07
C MET A 193 -3.89 -33.93 -51.72
N PHE A 194 -4.40 -34.92 -52.45
CA PHE A 194 -3.85 -36.24 -52.77
C PHE A 194 -5.01 -37.24 -52.98
N SER A 195 -5.46 -37.35 -54.23
CA SER A 195 -5.92 -38.61 -54.84
C SER A 195 -6.25 -38.37 -56.30
N ARG A 196 -5.26 -38.63 -57.17
CA ARG A 196 -5.50 -39.03 -58.56
C ARG A 196 -4.67 -40.27 -58.80
N SER A 197 -5.35 -41.39 -58.98
CA SER A 197 -4.91 -42.57 -59.71
C SER A 197 -6.14 -43.15 -60.38
#